data_AF-A0A5J4LNG8-F1
#
_entry.id   AF-A0A5J4LNG8-F1
#
_cell.length_a   1.000
_cell.length_b   1.000
_cell.length_c   1.000
_cell.angle_alpha   90.00
_cell.angle_beta   90.00
_cell.angle_gamma   90.00
#
_symmetry.space_group_name_H-M   'P 1'
#
loop_
_entity.id
_entity.type
_entity.pdbx_description
1 polymer ?
#
loop_
_entity_poly.entity_id
_entity_poly.type
_entity_poly.pdbx_seq_one_letter_code
_entity_poly.pdbx_strand_id
1 'polypeptide(L)'
;MTTPASAPGITPTATTETDTVNTAHRTDSIRVEKGQASEEELAALTAVLLARAAHRPTAAPARPHATAARWRRLERQSGFHGATSWQR
;
A
#
# COMPACT_ATOMS: atom_id res chain seq x y z
N MET A 1 -28.41 -33.32 -53.24
CA MET A 1 -26.94 -33.10 -53.17
C MET A 1 -26.69 -31.76 -53.83
N THR A 2 -26.21 -30.68 -53.21
CA THR A 2 -25.41 -30.50 -52.00
C THR A 2 -25.52 -29.01 -51.55
N THR A 3 -25.88 -28.82 -50.28
CA THR A 3 -25.47 -27.81 -49.27
C THR A 3 -25.45 -26.29 -49.57
N PRO A 4 -26.04 -25.44 -48.69
CA PRO A 4 -25.84 -23.99 -48.70
C PRO A 4 -24.55 -23.56 -47.95
N ALA A 5 -23.91 -22.50 -48.44
CA ALA A 5 -22.67 -21.93 -47.91
C ALA A 5 -22.88 -21.26 -46.54
N SER A 6 -21.99 -21.58 -45.60
CA SER A 6 -21.95 -21.13 -44.21
C SER A 6 -21.29 -19.74 -44.11
N ALA A 7 -21.96 -18.79 -43.45
CA ALA A 7 -21.40 -17.48 -43.12
C ALA A 7 -20.44 -17.57 -41.93
N PRO A 8 -19.33 -16.83 -41.90
CA PRO A 8 -18.41 -16.84 -40.76
C PRO A 8 -19.01 -16.11 -39.56
N GLY A 9 -19.13 -16.83 -38.44
CA GLY A 9 -19.48 -16.26 -37.15
C GLY A 9 -18.34 -15.41 -36.60
N ILE A 10 -18.65 -14.15 -36.29
CA ILE A 10 -17.75 -13.25 -35.58
C ILE A 10 -17.90 -13.58 -34.09
N THR A 11 -16.93 -14.27 -33.50
CA THR A 11 -16.86 -14.38 -32.03
C THR A 11 -16.28 -13.08 -31.47
N PRO A 12 -16.92 -12.42 -30.50
CA PRO A 12 -16.28 -11.33 -29.77
C PRO A 12 -15.19 -11.92 -28.87
N THR A 13 -13.92 -11.68 -29.18
CA THR A 13 -12.83 -11.88 -28.23
C THR A 13 -12.99 -10.84 -27.12
N ALA A 14 -13.45 -11.30 -25.95
CA ALA A 14 -13.56 -10.46 -24.77
C ALA A 14 -12.18 -9.93 -24.37
N THR A 15 -12.10 -8.61 -24.33
CA THR A 15 -11.05 -7.75 -23.79
C THR A 15 -10.31 -8.38 -22.61
N THR A 16 -9.05 -8.74 -22.83
CA THR A 16 -8.06 -9.01 -21.77
C THR A 16 -6.94 -7.98 -21.92
N GLU A 17 -7.21 -6.72 -21.59
CA GLU A 17 -6.20 -5.64 -21.66
C GLU A 17 -6.06 -4.87 -20.33
N THR A 18 -6.94 -5.11 -19.37
CA THR A 18 -6.98 -4.37 -18.09
C THR A 18 -6.18 -4.97 -16.94
N ASP A 19 -5.61 -6.18 -17.07
CA ASP A 19 -5.00 -6.87 -15.92
C ASP A 19 -3.52 -6.52 -15.67
N THR A 20 -2.80 -6.04 -16.69
CA THR A 20 -1.37 -5.72 -16.59
C THR A 20 -1.10 -4.47 -15.76
N VAL A 21 -1.95 -3.44 -15.90
CA VAL A 21 -1.81 -2.17 -15.16
C VAL A 21 -2.11 -2.33 -13.67
N ASN A 22 -3.06 -3.21 -13.33
CA ASN A 22 -3.45 -3.52 -11.94
C ASN A 22 -2.34 -4.26 -11.17
N THR A 23 -1.53 -5.06 -11.87
CA THR A 23 -0.45 -5.84 -11.24
C THR A 23 0.79 -5.01 -10.93
N ALA A 24 1.10 -4.00 -11.76
CA ALA A 24 2.21 -3.08 -11.48
C ALA A 24 1.96 -2.18 -10.24
N HIS A 25 0.69 -1.89 -9.91
CA HIS A 25 0.34 -1.12 -8.72
C HIS A 25 0.32 -1.96 -7.43
N ARG A 26 0.22 -3.30 -7.55
CA ARG A 26 0.19 -4.22 -6.39
C ARG A 26 1.51 -4.26 -5.62
N THR A 27 2.62 -3.86 -6.20
CA THR A 27 3.91 -3.83 -5.50
C THR A 27 4.09 -2.62 -4.59
N ASP A 28 3.28 -1.57 -4.75
CA ASP A 28 3.37 -0.32 -3.97
C ASP A 28 2.08 0.01 -3.19
N SER A 29 1.07 -0.87 -3.21
CA SER A 29 -0.19 -0.67 -2.51
C SER A 29 -0.19 -1.22 -1.08
N ILE A 30 -0.96 -0.57 -0.20
CA ILE A 30 -1.07 -0.97 1.22
C ILE A 30 -2.07 -2.11 1.36
N ARG A 31 -1.69 -3.14 2.12
CA ARG A 31 -2.52 -4.32 2.40
C ARG A 31 -2.96 -4.39 3.87
N VAL A 32 -4.23 -4.73 4.07
CA VAL A 32 -4.78 -5.07 5.39
C VAL A 32 -4.61 -6.56 5.63
N GLU A 33 -3.78 -6.94 6.60
CA GLU A 33 -3.49 -8.35 6.90
C GLU A 33 -4.57 -9.02 7.77
N LYS A 34 -5.28 -8.24 8.59
CA LYS A 34 -6.33 -8.73 9.50
C LYS A 34 -7.46 -7.70 9.62
N GLY A 35 -8.70 -8.19 9.71
CA GLY A 35 -9.87 -7.33 9.80
C GLY A 35 -10.19 -6.62 8.49
N GLN A 36 -11.01 -5.57 8.57
CA GLN A 36 -11.30 -4.66 7.46
C GLN A 36 -11.07 -3.23 7.97
N ALA A 37 -10.46 -2.38 7.15
CA ALA A 37 -10.32 -0.96 7.47
C ALA A 37 -11.64 -0.25 7.15
N SER A 38 -12.13 0.55 8.08
CA SER A 38 -13.23 1.48 7.82
C SER A 38 -12.80 2.58 6.83
N GLU A 39 -13.77 3.26 6.22
CA GLU A 39 -13.50 4.40 5.34
C GLU A 39 -12.74 5.52 6.06
N GLU A 40 -13.07 5.76 7.34
CA GLU A 40 -12.39 6.76 8.19
C GLU A 40 -10.92 6.40 8.42
N GLU A 41 -10.61 5.12 8.69
CA GLU A 41 -9.24 4.66 8.87
C GLU A 41 -8.42 4.76 7.57
N LEU A 42 -9.02 4.43 6.42
CA LEU A 42 -8.39 4.59 5.11
C LEU A 42 -8.11 6.07 4.79
N ALA A 43 -9.06 6.95 5.10
CA ALA A 43 -8.90 8.39 4.93
C ALA A 43 -7.77 8.94 5.83
N ALA A 44 -7.74 8.52 7.09
CA ALA A 44 -6.70 8.90 8.03
C ALA A 44 -5.31 8.45 7.57
N LEU A 45 -5.19 7.19 7.12
CA LEU A 45 -3.93 6.64 6.61
C LEU A 45 -3.44 7.41 5.38
N THR A 46 -4.35 7.70 4.45
CA THR A 46 -4.06 8.50 3.24
C THR A 46 -3.58 9.90 3.61
N ALA A 47 -4.27 10.57 4.55
CA ALA A 47 -3.88 11.90 5.02
C ALA A 47 -2.48 11.92 5.63
N VAL A 48 -2.13 10.92 6.44
CA VAL A 48 -0.79 10.79 7.01
C VAL A 48 0.27 10.59 5.92
N LEU A 49 0.01 9.73 4.94
CA LEU A 49 0.95 9.48 3.84
C LEU A 49 1.18 10.74 3.01
N LEU A 50 0.11 11.48 2.68
CA LEU A 50 0.22 12.76 1.99
C LEU A 50 1.00 13.79 2.81
N ALA A 51 0.72 13.90 4.12
CA ALA A 51 1.46 14.79 5.00
C ALA A 51 2.96 14.45 5.05
N ARG A 52 3.31 13.15 5.09
CA ARG A 52 4.71 12.71 5.07
C ARG A 52 5.38 12.97 3.71
N ALA A 53 4.67 12.74 2.61
CA ALA A 53 5.18 13.02 1.28
C ALA A 53 5.42 14.53 1.06
N ALA A 54 4.52 15.37 1.61
CA ALA A 54 4.68 16.83 1.59
C ALA A 54 5.81 17.32 2.51
N HIS A 55 6.14 16.57 3.56
CA HIS A 55 7.20 16.92 4.48
C HIS A 55 8.59 16.62 3.88
N ARG A 56 9.19 17.63 3.24
CA ARG A 56 10.60 17.58 2.81
C ARG A 56 11.49 17.91 4.02
N PRO A 57 12.26 16.97 4.57
CA PRO A 57 13.19 17.30 5.64
C PRO A 57 14.22 18.31 5.10
N THR A 58 14.30 19.48 5.75
CA THR A 58 15.45 20.38 5.58
C THR A 58 16.70 19.56 5.89
N ALA A 59 17.75 19.72 5.09
CA ALA A 59 19.01 19.00 5.26
C ALA A 59 19.62 19.30 6.64
N ALA A 60 19.21 18.55 7.64
CA ALA A 60 19.90 18.48 8.92
C ALA A 60 21.25 17.80 8.68
N PRO A 61 22.32 18.18 9.40
CA PRO A 61 23.63 17.53 9.25
C PRO A 61 23.44 16.02 9.34
N ALA A 62 24.01 15.31 8.36
CA ALA A 62 23.85 13.87 8.17
C ALA A 62 24.27 13.13 9.45
N ARG A 63 23.31 12.90 10.35
CA ARG A 63 23.47 11.97 11.45
C ARG A 63 23.56 10.60 10.79
N PRO A 64 24.57 9.76 11.10
CA PRO A 64 24.73 8.47 10.45
C PRO A 64 23.38 7.75 10.49
N HIS A 65 22.82 7.52 9.30
CA HIS A 65 21.54 6.83 9.15
C HIS A 65 21.73 5.46 9.77
N ALA A 66 21.08 5.21 10.91
CA ALA A 66 21.07 3.88 11.49
C ALA A 66 20.44 2.96 10.45
N THR A 67 21.26 2.13 9.80
CA THR A 67 20.87 1.23 8.71
C THR A 67 19.85 0.18 9.17
N ALA A 68 19.69 0.02 10.48
CA ALA A 68 18.63 -0.74 11.11
C ALA A 68 17.75 0.20 11.94
N ALA A 69 16.43 0.02 11.81
CA ALA A 69 15.50 0.58 12.78
C ALA A 69 15.97 0.17 14.18
N ARG A 70 16.21 1.15 15.06
CA ARG A 70 16.60 0.92 16.46
C ARG A 70 15.39 0.43 17.26
N TRP A 71 14.85 -0.72 16.87
CA TRP A 71 13.91 -1.49 17.68
C TRP A 71 14.62 -1.75 19.01
N ARG A 72 14.33 -0.87 19.96
CA ARG A 72 14.79 -1.03 21.33
C ARG A 72 14.02 -2.22 21.88
N ARG A 73 14.74 -3.14 22.50
CA ARG A 73 14.14 -4.25 23.25
C ARG A 73 13.26 -3.67 24.33
N LEU A 74 11.95 -3.62 24.09
CA LEU A 74 11.00 -3.08 25.05
C LEU A 74 11.03 -3.88 26.35
N GLU A 75 11.42 -5.16 26.30
CA GLU A 75 11.62 -6.01 27.47
C GLU A 75 12.76 -5.54 28.39
N ARG A 76 13.64 -4.64 27.91
CA ARG A 76 14.72 -4.01 28.69
C ARG A 76 14.43 -2.58 29.11
N GLN A 77 13.33 -1.98 28.64
CA GLN A 77 12.83 -0.72 29.17
C GLN A 77 11.89 -1.02 30.33
N SER A 78 11.95 -0.20 31.39
CA SER A 78 10.85 -0.15 32.35
C SER A 78 9.55 0.06 31.59
N GLY A 79 8.52 -0.72 31.93
CA GLY A 79 7.30 -0.88 31.13
C GLY A 79 6.50 0.40 30.93
N PHE A 80 5.26 0.24 30.49
CA PHE A 80 4.32 1.33 30.20
C PHE A 80 4.33 2.43 31.30
N HIS A 81 4.82 3.63 30.94
CA HIS A 81 4.97 4.78 31.85
C HIS A 81 3.71 5.68 31.91
N GLY A 82 2.57 5.20 31.40
CA GLY A 82 1.32 5.95 31.32
C GLY A 82 0.93 6.36 29.89
N ALA A 83 -0.29 6.88 29.73
CA ALA A 83 -0.93 7.13 28.43
C ALA A 83 -0.13 8.04 27.48
N THR A 84 0.67 8.95 28.02
CA THR A 84 1.47 9.90 27.22
C THR A 84 2.82 9.32 26.76
N SER A 85 3.16 8.09 27.14
CA SER A 85 4.46 7.46 26.79
C SER A 85 4.65 7.22 25.28
N TRP A 86 3.58 7.25 24.49
CA TRP A 86 3.58 7.07 23.04
C TRP A 86 3.81 8.38 22.27
N GLN A 87 3.67 9.52 22.94
CA GLN A 87 3.77 10.85 22.34
C GLN A 87 5.19 11.43 22.38
N ARG A 88 6.11 10.75 23.07
CA ARG A 88 7.49 11.20 23.30
C ARG A 88 8.48 10.32 22.55
#